data_AF-A0A7V5DE12-F1
#
_entry.id   AF-A0A7V5DE12-F1
#
_cell.length_a   1.000
_cell.length_b   1.000
_cell.length_c   1.000
_cell.angle_alpha   90.00
_cell.angle_beta   90.00
_cell.angle_gamma   90.00
#
_symmetry.space_group_name_H-M   'P 1'
#
loop_
_entity.id
_entity.type
_entity.pdbx_description
1 polymer ?
#
loop_
_entity_poly.entity_id
_entity_poly.type
_entity_poly.pdbx_seq_one_letter_code
_entity_poly.pdbx_strand_id
1 'polypeptide(L)'
;MRTLIDEIMEMETAPTVHSCSCQRSANKGQHHGAFQLWASQDGEVGNPEQERAAVQAAIAAGNRNENRLSDLIFFRRHPERNGRLIQRGEPGFQTLSKEWSDIRGGLVRPWLWRDIAKVKRYVCQAKDLAEVSRQAGRAVTANEVKNAIEEAVKNAVLWAMQAAHALRTSPRSAGVRELYWQAFGICPEDVPNWVSQKRQWRDVGELVAIRLEAAAKLLKDNWIKYYCSCRPFYGPICTENVFACSWQAYGRICLSGGFWQAWAAGDRIATGSTLLHEVLHLYFEFLQHERVWPIAVIQCYEQFVLRFNNLPVGGDVTGFCSIKAGACIPA
;
A
#
# COMPACT_ATOMS: atom_id res chain seq x y z
N MET A 1 31.23 -7.63 0.17
CA MET A 1 29.90 -7.99 -0.36
C MET A 1 28.90 -7.23 0.50
N ARG A 2 28.51 -6.01 0.10
CA ARG A 2 27.56 -5.19 0.87
C ARG A 2 26.20 -5.89 0.85
N THR A 3 25.54 -5.99 1.99
CA THR A 3 24.22 -6.62 2.09
C THR A 3 23.15 -5.61 1.65
N LEU A 4 22.08 -6.12 1.06
CA LEU A 4 20.92 -5.35 0.57
C LEU A 4 20.27 -4.47 1.67
N ILE A 5 20.53 -4.81 2.94
CA ILE A 5 20.15 -4.07 4.14
C ILE A 5 20.85 -2.72 4.22
N ASP A 6 22.13 -2.63 3.84
CA ASP A 6 22.89 -1.37 3.92
C ASP A 6 22.31 -0.32 2.96
N GLU A 7 21.78 -0.72 1.79
CA GLU A 7 21.14 0.22 0.86
C GLU A 7 19.71 0.64 1.29
N ILE A 8 18.94 -0.25 1.93
CA ILE A 8 17.59 0.08 2.41
C ILE A 8 17.64 0.89 3.72
N MET A 9 18.66 0.66 4.55
CA MET A 9 18.93 1.47 5.74
C MET A 9 19.71 2.77 5.46
N GLU A 10 20.60 2.83 4.46
CA GLU A 10 21.24 4.10 4.05
C GLU A 10 20.25 5.08 3.38
N MET A 11 19.08 4.62 2.93
CA MET A 11 17.97 5.52 2.54
C MET A 11 17.38 6.30 3.74
N GLU A 12 17.80 6.01 4.97
CA GLU A 12 17.58 6.83 6.16
C GLU A 12 18.66 7.92 6.37
N THR A 13 19.58 8.12 5.42
CA THR A 13 20.43 9.31 5.38
C THR A 13 20.15 10.13 4.11
N ALA A 14 19.86 11.42 4.29
CA ALA A 14 19.46 12.31 3.21
C ALA A 14 20.50 12.34 2.07
N PRO A 15 20.10 12.28 0.79
CA PRO A 15 21.05 12.34 -0.30
C PRO A 15 21.64 13.75 -0.43
N THR A 16 22.97 13.82 -0.54
CA THR A 16 23.70 14.97 -1.07
C THR A 16 23.25 15.23 -2.50
N VAL A 17 22.68 16.41 -2.73
CA VAL A 17 22.18 16.87 -4.03
C VAL A 17 23.33 16.97 -5.02
N HIS A 18 23.41 16.02 -5.97
CA HIS A 18 24.14 16.24 -7.22
C HIS A 18 23.22 16.94 -8.20
N SER A 19 23.59 18.15 -8.60
CA SER A 19 22.85 18.96 -9.57
C SER A 19 22.90 18.31 -10.96
N CYS A 20 21.77 17.79 -11.42
CA CYS A 20 21.57 17.42 -12.81
C CYS A 20 20.82 18.56 -13.51
N SER A 21 21.48 19.27 -14.43
CA SER A 21 20.87 20.34 -15.21
C SER A 21 20.05 19.75 -16.36
N CYS A 22 18.76 19.49 -16.13
CA CYS A 22 17.81 19.22 -17.22
C CYS A 22 17.16 20.53 -17.69
N GLN A 23 17.43 20.90 -18.94
CA GLN A 23 16.77 22.00 -19.64
C GLN A 23 15.25 21.76 -19.69
N ARG A 24 14.48 22.69 -19.10
CA ARG A 24 13.01 22.69 -19.17
C ARG A 24 12.57 23.22 -20.53
N SER A 25 12.09 22.35 -21.41
CA SER A 25 11.28 22.78 -22.55
C SER A 25 9.84 23.00 -22.07
N ALA A 26 9.35 24.23 -22.20
CA ALA A 26 8.03 24.65 -21.77
C ALA A 26 6.96 24.18 -22.76
N ASN A 27 6.45 22.97 -22.59
CA ASN A 27 5.28 22.50 -23.34
C ASN A 27 3.99 23.00 -22.66
N LYS A 28 3.70 24.30 -22.85
CA LYS A 28 2.43 24.94 -22.45
C LYS A 28 1.48 24.89 -23.64
N GLY A 29 0.51 23.97 -23.67
CA GLY A 29 -0.54 24.08 -24.70
C GLY A 29 -1.55 22.94 -24.83
N GLN A 30 -1.20 21.69 -24.53
CA GLN A 30 -2.00 20.55 -25.05
C GLN A 30 -2.78 19.70 -24.03
N HIS A 31 -2.88 20.08 -22.76
CA HIS A 31 -3.54 19.22 -21.75
C HIS A 31 -4.73 19.85 -20.99
N HIS A 32 -5.25 21.00 -21.44
CA HIS A 32 -6.41 21.65 -20.80
C HIS A 32 -7.74 20.90 -21.00
N GLY A 33 -7.87 20.06 -22.03
CA GLY A 33 -9.14 19.43 -22.39
C GLY A 33 -9.69 18.44 -21.36
N ALA A 34 -8.84 17.61 -20.74
CA ALA A 34 -9.28 16.65 -19.73
C ALA A 34 -9.69 17.32 -18.40
N PHE A 35 -9.10 18.49 -18.09
CA PHE A 35 -9.45 19.28 -16.92
C PHE A 35 -10.83 19.96 -17.10
N GLN A 36 -11.13 20.46 -18.31
CA GLN A 36 -12.38 21.16 -18.59
C GLN A 36 -13.62 20.23 -18.63
N LEU A 37 -13.49 19.01 -19.14
CA LEU A 37 -14.61 18.07 -19.26
C LEU A 37 -15.19 17.59 -17.92
N TRP A 38 -14.39 17.62 -16.85
CA TRP A 38 -14.83 17.14 -15.53
C TRP A 38 -15.24 18.28 -14.58
N ALA A 39 -14.76 19.50 -14.83
CA ALA A 39 -15.10 20.69 -14.06
C ALA A 39 -16.54 21.19 -14.29
N SER A 40 -17.23 20.71 -15.33
CA SER A 40 -18.59 21.15 -15.69
C SER A 40 -19.72 20.27 -15.13
N GLN A 41 -19.43 19.32 -14.23
CA GLN A 41 -20.46 18.49 -13.59
C GLN A 41 -20.82 19.08 -12.23
N ASP A 42 -22.11 19.38 -11.99
CA ASP A 42 -22.73 19.96 -10.78
C ASP A 42 -22.61 19.08 -9.50
N GLY A 43 -21.57 18.25 -9.42
CA GLY A 43 -21.30 17.41 -8.27
C GLY A 43 -20.86 18.23 -7.06
N GLU A 44 -21.45 17.95 -5.91
CA GLU A 44 -21.12 18.55 -4.62
C GLU A 44 -19.61 18.51 -4.36
N VAL A 45 -19.02 19.70 -4.16
CA VAL A 45 -17.60 19.85 -3.86
C VAL A 45 -17.28 19.06 -2.60
N GLY A 46 -16.25 18.20 -2.67
CA GLY A 46 -15.82 17.39 -1.53
C GLY A 46 -16.46 16.01 -1.43
N ASN A 47 -17.28 15.57 -2.40
CA ASN A 47 -17.74 14.17 -2.43
C ASN A 47 -16.57 13.21 -2.72
N PRO A 48 -16.16 12.34 -1.76
CA PRO A 48 -14.98 11.49 -1.91
C PRO A 48 -15.09 10.43 -3.02
N GLU A 49 -16.31 10.00 -3.35
CA GLU A 49 -16.55 9.02 -4.41
C GLU A 49 -16.33 9.65 -5.79
N GLN A 50 -16.85 10.87 -5.99
CA GLN A 50 -16.62 11.62 -7.22
C GLN A 50 -15.14 11.92 -7.41
N GLU A 51 -14.47 12.44 -6.38
CA GLU A 51 -13.03 12.74 -6.45
C GLU A 51 -12.19 11.51 -6.79
N ARG A 52 -12.54 10.36 -6.21
CA ARG A 52 -11.92 9.07 -6.55
C ARG A 52 -12.14 8.71 -8.02
N ALA A 53 -13.37 8.82 -8.51
CA ALA A 53 -13.70 8.56 -9.91
C ALA A 53 -12.91 9.50 -10.85
N ALA A 54 -12.72 10.75 -10.47
CA ALA A 54 -11.89 11.72 -11.20
C ALA A 54 -10.44 11.28 -11.34
N VAL A 55 -9.82 10.90 -10.22
CA VAL A 55 -8.43 10.46 -10.19
C VAL A 55 -8.28 9.21 -11.05
N GLN A 56 -9.18 8.23 -10.90
CA GLN A 56 -9.19 7.02 -11.70
C GLN A 56 -9.36 7.31 -13.20
N ALA A 57 -10.28 8.20 -13.59
CA ALA A 57 -10.48 8.59 -14.98
C ALA A 57 -9.25 9.29 -15.56
N ALA A 58 -8.63 10.21 -14.80
CA ALA A 58 -7.39 10.88 -15.23
C ALA A 58 -6.22 9.91 -15.38
N ILE A 59 -6.12 8.91 -14.49
CA ILE A 59 -5.16 7.81 -14.63
C ILE A 59 -5.50 6.95 -15.86
N ALA A 60 -6.75 6.57 -16.09
CA ALA A 60 -7.14 5.82 -17.28
C ALA A 60 -6.78 6.59 -18.58
N ALA A 61 -6.90 7.91 -18.56
CA ALA A 61 -6.50 8.82 -19.64
C ALA A 61 -4.97 9.03 -19.81
N GLY A 62 -4.15 8.30 -19.05
CA GLY A 62 -2.69 8.33 -19.19
C GLY A 62 -1.96 9.35 -18.30
N ASN A 63 -2.66 10.12 -17.45
CA ASN A 63 -1.98 10.98 -16.50
C ASN A 63 -1.33 10.14 -15.38
N ARG A 64 0.00 10.25 -15.24
CA ARG A 64 0.77 9.57 -14.18
C ARG A 64 1.51 10.54 -13.26
N ASN A 65 1.33 11.84 -13.46
CA ASN A 65 2.00 12.84 -12.64
C ASN A 65 1.20 13.06 -11.36
N GLU A 66 1.75 12.60 -10.24
CA GLU A 66 1.15 12.70 -8.91
C GLU A 66 0.74 14.13 -8.54
N ASN A 67 1.57 15.13 -8.85
CA ASN A 67 1.25 16.53 -8.55
C ASN A 67 0.07 17.02 -9.40
N ARG A 68 0.05 16.72 -10.71
CA ARG A 68 -1.08 17.11 -11.58
C ARG A 68 -2.40 16.46 -11.16
N LEU A 69 -2.35 15.20 -10.73
CA LEU A 69 -3.53 14.49 -10.22
C LEU A 69 -4.01 15.08 -8.88
N SER A 70 -3.09 15.57 -8.05
CA SER A 70 -3.43 16.24 -6.79
C SER A 70 -4.02 17.63 -7.05
N ASP A 71 -3.41 18.38 -7.96
CA ASP A 71 -3.88 19.70 -8.39
C ASP A 71 -5.30 19.62 -9.01
N LEU A 72 -5.60 18.54 -9.74
CA LEU A 72 -6.95 18.28 -10.27
C LEU A 72 -8.03 18.35 -9.19
N ILE A 73 -7.81 17.67 -8.06
CA ILE A 73 -8.76 17.62 -6.97
C ILE A 73 -8.71 18.90 -6.15
N PHE A 74 -7.50 19.39 -5.84
CA PHE A 74 -7.31 20.61 -5.06
C PHE A 74 -7.99 21.82 -5.70
N PHE A 75 -7.82 22.05 -7.01
CA PHE A 75 -8.47 23.17 -7.68
C PHE A 75 -9.97 22.99 -7.90
N ARG A 76 -10.48 21.76 -7.89
CA ARG A 76 -11.94 21.52 -7.84
C ARG A 76 -12.53 21.94 -6.51
N ARG A 77 -11.81 21.71 -5.40
CA ARG A 77 -12.20 22.18 -4.06
C ARG A 77 -12.02 23.68 -3.86
N HIS A 78 -11.05 24.26 -4.58
CA HIS A 78 -10.67 25.67 -4.47
C HIS A 78 -10.80 26.42 -5.80
N PRO A 79 -12.03 26.57 -6.35
CA PRO A 79 -12.26 27.27 -7.61
C PRO A 79 -11.83 28.75 -7.55
N GLU A 80 -11.90 29.38 -6.38
CA GLU A 80 -11.48 30.77 -6.13
C GLU A 80 -10.01 31.02 -6.48
N ARG A 81 -9.20 29.96 -6.51
CA ARG A 81 -7.77 30.07 -6.86
C ARG A 81 -7.53 30.20 -8.35
N ASN A 82 -8.50 29.88 -9.22
CA ASN A 82 -8.35 29.94 -10.68
C ASN A 82 -7.05 29.29 -11.19
N GLY A 83 -6.66 28.15 -10.59
CA GLY A 83 -5.42 27.44 -10.93
C GLY A 83 -4.12 28.04 -10.35
N ARG A 84 -4.20 29.07 -9.51
CA ARG A 84 -3.02 29.69 -8.87
C ARG A 84 -2.40 28.76 -7.83
N LEU A 85 -1.12 28.44 -8.02
CA LEU A 85 -0.32 27.61 -7.10
C LEU A 85 -0.27 28.20 -5.69
N ILE A 86 -0.10 27.33 -4.70
CA ILE A 86 0.02 27.70 -3.28
C ILE A 86 1.36 28.43 -3.06
N GLN A 87 1.33 29.57 -2.36
CA GLN A 87 2.52 30.41 -2.10
C GLN A 87 2.82 30.52 -0.60
N ARG A 88 4.09 30.37 -0.20
CA ARG A 88 4.50 30.36 1.23
C ARG A 88 4.04 31.59 2.04
N GLY A 89 3.91 32.75 1.40
CA GLY A 89 3.52 33.99 2.06
C GLY A 89 2.01 34.28 2.05
N GLU A 90 1.18 33.44 1.44
CA GLU A 90 -0.26 33.72 1.36
C GLU A 90 -1.00 33.35 2.65
N PRO A 91 -2.06 34.08 3.02
CA PRO A 91 -2.94 33.70 4.11
C PRO A 91 -3.47 32.27 3.93
N GLY A 92 -3.40 31.46 4.98
CA GLY A 92 -3.86 30.06 4.93
C GLY A 92 -2.90 29.08 4.25
N PHE A 93 -1.65 29.48 3.96
CA PHE A 93 -0.63 28.58 3.36
C PHE A 93 -0.54 27.22 4.05
N GLN A 94 -0.49 27.19 5.39
CA GLN A 94 -0.36 25.94 6.15
C GLN A 94 -1.56 25.02 5.93
N THR A 95 -2.78 25.57 6.00
CA THR A 95 -4.03 24.83 5.79
C THR A 95 -4.11 24.28 4.37
N LEU A 96 -3.89 25.13 3.36
CA LEU A 96 -3.96 24.73 1.95
C LEU A 96 -2.88 23.71 1.58
N SER A 97 -1.65 23.92 2.06
CA SER A 97 -0.53 22.99 1.81
C SER A 97 -0.77 21.65 2.50
N LYS A 98 -1.40 21.66 3.69
CA LYS A 98 -1.80 20.43 4.38
C LYS A 98 -2.88 19.70 3.59
N GLU A 99 -3.95 20.39 3.19
CA GLU A 99 -5.02 19.79 2.40
C GLU A 99 -4.49 19.19 1.09
N TRP A 100 -3.65 19.92 0.35
CA TRP A 100 -3.03 19.39 -0.87
C TRP A 100 -2.21 18.12 -0.59
N SER A 101 -1.46 18.11 0.52
CA SER A 101 -0.67 16.94 0.93
C SER A 101 -1.56 15.76 1.32
N ASP A 102 -2.70 16.03 1.96
CA ASP A 102 -3.70 15.03 2.36
C ASP A 102 -4.39 14.43 1.11
N ILE A 103 -4.78 15.26 0.14
CA ILE A 103 -5.28 14.80 -1.18
C ILE A 103 -4.24 13.89 -1.85
N ARG A 104 -2.99 14.33 -1.89
CA ARG A 104 -1.92 13.56 -2.54
C ARG A 104 -1.68 12.21 -1.86
N GLY A 105 -1.61 12.20 -0.53
CA GLY A 105 -1.30 11.02 0.25
C GLY A 105 -2.46 10.04 0.38
N GLY A 106 -3.68 10.53 0.60
CA GLY A 106 -4.85 9.72 0.91
C GLY A 106 -5.69 9.32 -0.31
N LEU A 107 -5.66 10.13 -1.37
CA LEU A 107 -6.44 9.88 -2.57
C LEU A 107 -5.54 9.55 -3.76
N VAL A 108 -4.61 10.42 -4.13
CA VAL A 108 -3.90 10.26 -5.40
C VAL A 108 -2.91 9.09 -5.38
N ARG A 109 -2.00 9.05 -4.39
CA ARG A 109 -0.96 8.02 -4.33
C ARG A 109 -1.50 6.60 -4.30
N PRO A 110 -2.49 6.25 -3.45
CA PRO A 110 -2.99 4.88 -3.39
C PRO A 110 -3.52 4.40 -4.74
N TRP A 111 -4.30 5.24 -5.44
CA TRP A 111 -4.87 4.89 -6.75
C TRP A 111 -3.83 4.90 -7.87
N LEU A 112 -2.90 5.86 -7.87
CA LEU A 112 -1.81 5.88 -8.84
C LEU A 112 -0.90 4.67 -8.68
N TRP A 113 -0.51 4.33 -7.45
CA TRP A 113 0.37 3.20 -7.16
C TRP A 113 -0.31 1.87 -7.48
N ARG A 114 -1.62 1.76 -7.21
CA ARG A 114 -2.43 0.65 -7.70
C ARG A 114 -2.32 0.52 -9.22
N ASP A 115 -2.58 1.57 -9.99
CA ASP A 115 -2.60 1.45 -11.46
C ASP A 115 -1.25 1.04 -12.07
N ILE A 116 -0.15 1.59 -11.53
CA ILE A 116 1.20 1.29 -12.02
C ILE A 116 1.80 0.01 -11.44
N ALA A 117 1.16 -0.61 -10.45
CA ALA A 117 1.57 -1.91 -9.94
C ALA A 117 1.33 -2.98 -11.01
N LYS A 118 2.41 -3.65 -11.40
CA LYS A 118 2.45 -4.68 -12.43
C LYS A 118 3.28 -5.85 -11.94
N VAL A 119 3.06 -7.04 -12.50
CA VAL A 119 3.86 -8.21 -12.20
C VAL A 119 4.78 -8.46 -13.39
N LYS A 120 6.01 -7.95 -13.32
CA LYS A 120 7.03 -8.20 -14.37
C LYS A 120 7.75 -9.54 -14.20
N ARG A 121 7.95 -10.01 -12.96
CA ARG A 121 8.73 -11.21 -12.66
C ARG A 121 7.79 -12.31 -12.18
N TYR A 122 7.43 -13.22 -13.09
CA TYR A 122 6.51 -14.31 -12.80
C TYR A 122 6.93 -15.59 -13.52
N VAL A 123 6.72 -16.73 -12.86
CA VAL A 123 7.01 -18.07 -13.39
C VAL A 123 5.81 -18.98 -13.18
N CYS A 124 5.35 -19.59 -14.26
CA CYS A 124 4.32 -20.63 -14.24
C CYS A 124 4.54 -21.57 -15.41
N GLN A 125 5.07 -22.75 -15.14
CA GLN A 125 5.32 -23.77 -16.15
C GLN A 125 4.02 -24.52 -16.46
N ALA A 126 3.97 -25.29 -17.56
CA ALA A 126 2.77 -26.05 -17.94
C ALA A 126 2.25 -26.95 -16.80
N LYS A 127 3.17 -27.59 -16.07
CA LYS A 127 2.85 -28.40 -14.89
C LYS A 127 2.32 -27.60 -13.69
N ASP A 128 2.71 -26.33 -13.56
CA ASP A 128 2.18 -25.45 -12.52
C ASP A 128 0.79 -24.95 -12.94
N LEU A 129 0.60 -24.66 -14.23
CA LEU A 129 -0.69 -24.25 -14.78
C LEU A 129 -1.76 -25.35 -14.66
N ALA A 130 -1.36 -26.62 -14.84
CA ALA A 130 -2.23 -27.77 -14.59
C ALA A 130 -2.66 -27.84 -13.12
N GLU A 131 -1.73 -27.55 -12.19
CA GLU A 131 -2.02 -27.50 -10.76
C GLU A 131 -2.98 -26.36 -10.41
N VAL A 132 -2.72 -25.15 -10.93
CA VAL A 132 -3.63 -24.01 -10.75
C VAL A 132 -5.01 -24.32 -11.34
N SER A 133 -5.08 -24.98 -12.50
CA SER A 133 -6.35 -25.37 -13.12
C SER A 133 -7.13 -26.35 -12.23
N ARG A 134 -6.43 -27.32 -11.63
CA ARG A 134 -7.01 -28.27 -10.67
C ARG A 134 -7.58 -27.55 -9.45
N GLN A 135 -6.81 -26.64 -8.86
CA GLN A 135 -7.22 -25.89 -7.67
C GLN A 135 -8.35 -24.89 -7.96
N ALA A 136 -8.36 -24.30 -9.15
CA ALA A 136 -9.41 -23.40 -9.60
C ALA A 136 -10.69 -24.13 -10.07
N GLY A 137 -10.66 -25.46 -10.21
CA GLY A 137 -11.78 -26.26 -10.71
C GLY A 137 -12.11 -26.04 -12.19
N ARG A 138 -11.21 -25.41 -12.97
CA ARG A 138 -11.38 -25.14 -14.41
C ARG A 138 -10.04 -24.97 -15.09
N ALA A 139 -10.01 -25.17 -16.41
CA ALA A 139 -8.84 -24.79 -17.19
C ALA A 139 -8.56 -23.28 -17.06
N VAL A 140 -7.29 -22.94 -16.86
CA VAL A 140 -6.81 -21.55 -16.80
C VAL A 140 -5.64 -21.35 -17.76
N THR A 141 -5.49 -20.13 -18.27
CA THR A 141 -4.37 -19.72 -19.10
C THR A 141 -3.29 -19.01 -18.27
N ALA A 142 -2.04 -19.01 -18.75
CA ALA A 142 -0.96 -18.27 -18.09
C ALA A 142 -1.26 -16.76 -17.93
N ASN A 143 -1.99 -16.18 -18.89
CA ASN A 143 -2.40 -14.78 -18.82
C ASN A 143 -3.44 -14.53 -17.71
N GLU A 144 -4.43 -15.42 -17.55
CA GLU A 144 -5.40 -15.32 -16.44
C GLU A 144 -4.70 -15.41 -15.08
N VAL A 145 -3.76 -16.35 -14.94
CA VAL A 145 -2.98 -16.52 -13.71
C VAL A 145 -2.13 -15.28 -13.42
N LYS A 146 -1.45 -14.72 -14.43
CA LYS A 146 -0.71 -13.46 -14.26
C LYS A 146 -1.64 -12.30 -13.86
N ASN A 147 -2.78 -12.15 -14.53
CA ASN A 147 -3.74 -11.09 -14.25
C ASN A 147 -4.34 -11.21 -12.84
N ALA A 148 -4.56 -12.43 -12.36
CA ALA A 148 -5.00 -12.70 -11.00
C ALA A 148 -4.01 -12.17 -9.95
N ILE A 149 -2.72 -12.43 -10.15
CA ILE A 149 -1.65 -11.96 -9.26
C ILE A 149 -1.55 -10.44 -9.34
N GLU A 150 -1.57 -9.87 -10.56
CA GLU A 150 -1.56 -8.41 -10.72
C GLU A 150 -2.72 -7.74 -9.98
N GLU A 151 -3.93 -8.27 -10.04
CA GLU A 151 -5.07 -7.69 -9.32
C GLU A 151 -4.94 -7.83 -7.80
N ALA A 152 -4.43 -8.97 -7.31
CA ALA A 152 -4.14 -9.12 -5.89
C ALA A 152 -3.06 -8.12 -5.40
N VAL A 153 -1.99 -7.92 -6.17
CA VAL A 153 -0.94 -6.93 -5.89
C VAL A 153 -1.53 -5.53 -5.83
N LYS A 154 -2.34 -5.17 -6.82
CA LYS A 154 -3.03 -3.88 -6.89
C LYS A 154 -3.88 -3.58 -5.65
N ASN A 155 -4.64 -4.58 -5.21
CA ASN A 155 -5.47 -4.47 -4.02
C ASN A 155 -4.62 -4.29 -2.75
N ALA A 156 -3.58 -5.11 -2.57
CA ALA A 156 -2.66 -5.01 -1.44
C ALA A 156 -1.99 -3.62 -1.37
N VAL A 157 -1.50 -3.10 -2.49
CA VAL A 157 -0.90 -1.76 -2.59
C VAL A 157 -1.89 -0.67 -2.19
N LEU A 158 -3.12 -0.74 -2.72
CA LEU A 158 -4.16 0.26 -2.41
C LEU A 158 -4.46 0.30 -0.91
N TRP A 159 -4.76 -0.85 -0.31
CA TRP A 159 -5.18 -0.93 1.09
C TRP A 159 -4.06 -0.52 2.05
N ALA A 160 -2.83 -0.97 1.79
CA ALA A 160 -1.67 -0.61 2.60
C ALA A 160 -1.39 0.90 2.55
N MET A 161 -1.46 1.52 1.37
CA MET A 161 -1.24 2.97 1.22
C MET A 161 -2.34 3.80 1.89
N GLN A 162 -3.59 3.36 1.81
CA GLN A 162 -4.71 4.04 2.49
C GLN A 162 -4.54 3.98 4.02
N ALA A 163 -4.22 2.81 4.56
CA ALA A 163 -3.97 2.62 5.99
C ALA A 163 -2.75 3.40 6.48
N ALA A 164 -1.66 3.42 5.72
CA ALA A 164 -0.47 4.20 6.04
C ALA A 164 -0.75 5.71 6.08
N HIS A 165 -1.48 6.24 5.09
CA HIS A 165 -1.85 7.66 5.07
C HIS A 165 -2.68 8.06 6.30
N ALA A 166 -3.64 7.22 6.70
CA ALA A 166 -4.45 7.47 7.89
C ALA A 166 -3.58 7.54 9.16
N LEU A 167 -2.54 6.72 9.25
CA LEU A 167 -1.58 6.77 10.34
C LEU A 167 -0.61 7.96 10.28
N ARG A 168 -0.37 8.55 9.11
CA ARG A 168 0.42 9.79 9.00
C ARG A 168 -0.38 11.04 9.35
N THR A 169 -1.70 10.99 9.19
CA THR A 169 -2.60 12.12 9.47
C THR A 169 -2.47 12.54 10.94
N SER A 170 -2.33 13.85 11.17
CA SER A 170 -2.18 14.43 12.51
C SER A 170 -3.15 15.61 12.69
N PRO A 171 -3.96 15.63 13.76
CA PRO A 171 -4.20 14.52 14.68
C PRO A 171 -4.88 13.32 13.98
N ARG A 172 -4.66 12.10 14.49
CA ARG A 172 -5.39 10.90 14.02
C ARG A 172 -6.83 10.94 14.53
N SER A 173 -7.78 10.50 13.71
CA SER A 173 -9.17 10.41 14.16
C SER A 173 -9.33 9.34 15.24
N ALA A 174 -10.36 9.48 16.09
CA ALA A 174 -10.68 8.48 17.11
C ALA A 174 -10.88 7.08 16.52
N GLY A 175 -11.53 6.98 15.35
CA GLY A 175 -11.72 5.70 14.65
C GLY A 175 -10.42 5.06 14.20
N VAL A 176 -9.45 5.83 13.68
CA VAL A 176 -8.12 5.29 13.32
C VAL A 176 -7.38 4.78 14.55
N ARG A 177 -7.44 5.52 15.66
CA ARG A 177 -6.80 5.13 16.92
C ARG A 177 -7.41 3.85 17.50
N GLU A 178 -8.73 3.73 17.46
CA GLU A 178 -9.45 2.54 17.89
C GLU A 178 -9.09 1.32 17.03
N LEU A 179 -9.11 1.45 15.71
CA LEU A 179 -8.73 0.36 14.80
C LEU A 179 -7.27 -0.06 14.98
N TYR A 180 -6.37 0.89 15.21
CA TYR A 180 -4.97 0.60 15.50
C TYR A 180 -4.84 -0.16 16.82
N TRP A 181 -5.52 0.30 17.88
CA TRP A 181 -5.50 -0.37 19.18
C TRP A 181 -6.08 -1.79 19.10
N GLN A 182 -7.17 -2.01 18.36
CA GLN A 182 -7.74 -3.35 18.14
C GLN A 182 -6.77 -4.30 17.42
N ALA A 183 -5.89 -3.77 16.58
CA ALA A 183 -4.92 -4.56 15.84
C ALA A 183 -3.62 -4.79 16.65
N PHE A 184 -3.11 -3.77 17.34
CA PHE A 184 -1.77 -3.80 17.94
C PHE A 184 -1.77 -3.80 19.48
N GLY A 185 -2.90 -3.60 20.14
CA GLY A 185 -3.02 -3.57 21.60
C GLY A 185 -2.28 -2.43 22.31
N ILE A 186 -1.82 -1.42 21.55
CA ILE A 186 -1.15 -0.20 22.03
C ILE A 186 -1.70 1.02 21.29
N CYS A 187 -1.59 2.22 21.86
CA CYS A 187 -1.97 3.45 21.16
C CYS A 187 -0.96 3.78 20.07
N PRO A 188 -1.38 4.37 18.93
CA PRO A 188 -0.45 4.77 17.88
C PRO A 188 0.48 5.91 18.32
N GLU A 189 0.12 6.67 19.35
CA GLU A 189 0.94 7.72 19.96
C GLU A 189 2.01 7.18 20.92
N ASP A 190 1.88 5.93 21.40
CA ASP A 190 2.80 5.36 22.39
C ASP A 190 4.20 5.27 21.79
N VAL A 191 5.22 5.66 22.55
CA VAL A 191 6.61 5.37 22.18
C VAL A 191 7.32 4.76 23.37
N PRO A 192 7.85 3.53 23.25
CA PRO A 192 8.58 2.93 24.35
C PRO A 192 9.80 3.78 24.72
N ASN A 193 10.04 3.92 26.02
CA ASN A 193 11.14 4.71 26.57
C ASN A 193 12.54 4.23 26.16
N TRP A 194 12.69 2.96 25.76
CA TRP A 194 13.93 2.39 25.25
C TRP A 194 14.21 2.75 23.79
N VAL A 195 13.22 3.29 23.06
CA VAL A 195 13.45 3.78 21.70
C VAL A 195 14.22 5.09 21.78
N SER A 196 15.41 5.12 21.19
CA SER A 196 16.28 6.29 21.11
C SER A 196 15.56 7.55 20.65
N GLN A 197 15.94 8.68 21.23
CA GLN A 197 15.49 10.02 20.81
C GLN A 197 15.94 10.39 19.38
N LYS A 198 16.93 9.68 18.80
CA LYS A 198 17.41 9.91 17.42
C LYS A 198 16.54 9.24 16.34
N ARG A 199 15.33 8.78 16.69
CA ARG A 199 14.42 8.14 15.74
C ARG A 199 13.91 9.14 14.69
N GLN A 200 13.63 8.63 13.49
CA GLN A 200 13.10 9.41 12.37
C GLN A 200 11.57 9.46 12.30
N TRP A 201 10.90 8.80 13.24
CA TRP A 201 9.45 8.71 13.32
C TRP A 201 8.96 9.26 14.66
N ARG A 202 7.83 9.96 14.63
CA ARG A 202 7.20 10.62 15.78
C ARG A 202 6.77 9.61 16.83
N ASP A 203 6.00 8.62 16.39
CA ASP A 203 5.30 7.64 17.22
C ASP A 203 5.18 6.26 16.53
N VAL A 204 4.69 5.24 17.23
CA VAL A 204 4.58 3.89 16.67
C VAL A 204 3.61 3.79 15.51
N GLY A 205 2.58 4.64 15.47
CA GLY A 205 1.68 4.76 14.34
C GLY A 205 2.41 5.19 13.07
N GLU A 206 3.31 6.18 13.18
CA GLU A 206 4.15 6.60 12.05
C GLU A 206 5.14 5.50 11.63
N LEU A 207 5.72 4.77 12.58
CA LEU A 207 6.57 3.62 12.26
C LEU A 207 5.79 2.55 11.47
N VAL A 208 4.57 2.21 11.88
CA VAL A 208 3.71 1.28 11.12
C VAL A 208 3.38 1.84 9.73
N ALA A 209 3.12 3.14 9.60
CA ALA A 209 2.88 3.78 8.30
C ALA A 209 4.07 3.63 7.35
N ILE A 210 5.30 3.89 7.83
CA ILE A 210 6.54 3.72 7.06
C ILE A 210 6.67 2.29 6.53
N ARG A 211 6.39 1.30 7.38
CA ARG A 211 6.50 -0.12 7.04
C ARG A 211 5.47 -0.55 6.00
N LEU A 212 4.23 -0.08 6.12
CA LEU A 212 3.18 -0.31 5.12
C LEU A 212 3.51 0.35 3.76
N GLU A 213 4.06 1.56 3.76
CA GLU A 213 4.52 2.24 2.54
C GLU A 213 5.66 1.47 1.87
N ALA A 214 6.61 0.96 2.66
CA ALA A 214 7.72 0.15 2.15
C ALA A 214 7.22 -1.17 1.56
N ALA A 215 6.28 -1.85 2.24
CA ALA A 215 5.63 -3.06 1.73
C ALA A 215 4.89 -2.80 0.39
N ALA A 216 4.10 -1.72 0.32
CA ALA A 216 3.43 -1.30 -0.90
C ALA A 216 4.42 -0.96 -2.04
N LYS A 217 5.56 -0.34 -1.70
CA LYS A 217 6.63 -0.06 -2.65
C LYS A 217 7.27 -1.33 -3.21
N LEU A 218 7.56 -2.33 -2.37
CA LEU A 218 8.10 -3.63 -2.81
C LEU A 218 7.17 -4.34 -3.79
N LEU A 219 5.86 -4.32 -3.51
CA LEU A 219 4.82 -4.84 -4.39
C LEU A 219 4.79 -4.11 -5.75
N LYS A 220 4.88 -2.77 -5.72
CA LYS A 220 4.78 -1.92 -6.91
C LYS A 220 6.03 -1.95 -7.79
N ASP A 221 7.22 -1.94 -7.20
CA ASP A 221 8.49 -1.71 -7.90
C ASP A 221 9.06 -2.97 -8.58
N ASN A 222 8.25 -4.03 -8.73
CA ASN A 222 8.61 -5.28 -9.43
C ASN A 222 9.81 -6.02 -8.83
N TRP A 223 10.10 -5.80 -7.55
CA TRP A 223 11.17 -6.50 -6.85
C TRP A 223 10.87 -7.98 -6.67
N ILE A 224 9.60 -8.30 -6.44
CA ILE A 224 9.15 -9.64 -6.10
C ILE A 224 9.05 -10.51 -7.35
N LYS A 225 9.57 -11.74 -7.26
CA LYS A 225 9.37 -12.79 -8.26
C LYS A 225 8.28 -13.75 -7.80
N TYR A 226 7.20 -13.84 -8.56
CA TYR A 226 6.04 -14.69 -8.25
C TYR A 226 6.16 -16.07 -8.91
N TYR A 227 5.78 -17.10 -8.18
CA TYR A 227 5.65 -18.48 -8.68
C TYR A 227 4.18 -18.91 -8.52
N CYS A 228 3.54 -19.36 -9.59
CA CYS A 228 2.12 -19.73 -9.51
C CYS A 228 1.86 -21.04 -8.75
N SER A 229 2.91 -21.78 -8.41
CA SER A 229 2.82 -23.02 -7.63
C SER A 229 4.01 -23.10 -6.68
N CYS A 230 3.76 -23.46 -5.42
CA CYS A 230 4.80 -23.82 -4.48
C CYS A 230 5.23 -25.28 -4.73
N ARG A 231 6.50 -25.47 -5.11
CA ARG A 231 7.13 -26.79 -5.20
C ARG A 231 8.27 -26.88 -4.19
N PRO A 232 8.67 -28.08 -3.74
CA PRO A 232 9.79 -28.25 -2.81
C PRO A 232 11.08 -27.58 -3.27
N PHE A 233 11.31 -27.49 -4.59
CA PHE A 233 12.47 -26.80 -5.16
C PHE A 233 12.45 -25.26 -4.95
N TYR A 234 11.28 -24.69 -4.65
CA TYR A 234 11.09 -23.26 -4.42
C TYR A 234 11.02 -22.90 -2.93
N GLY A 235 11.02 -23.87 -2.02
CA GLY A 235 11.07 -23.67 -0.57
C GLY A 235 10.56 -24.89 0.24
N PRO A 236 11.07 -25.14 1.45
CA PRO A 236 10.76 -26.36 2.21
C PRO A 236 9.39 -26.37 2.96
N ILE A 237 8.62 -25.28 2.98
CA ILE A 237 7.53 -25.10 3.98
C ILE A 237 6.10 -25.05 3.39
N CYS A 238 5.95 -25.04 2.06
CA CYS A 238 4.61 -24.85 1.49
C CYS A 238 3.87 -26.18 1.36
N THR A 239 2.90 -26.39 2.24
CA THR A 239 1.94 -27.49 2.14
C THR A 239 0.78 -27.10 1.22
N GLU A 240 -0.02 -28.07 0.76
CA GLU A 240 -1.15 -27.78 -0.16
C GLU A 240 -2.22 -26.86 0.45
N ASN A 241 -2.27 -26.74 1.78
CA ASN A 241 -3.31 -26.03 2.53
C ASN A 241 -2.96 -24.57 2.86
N VAL A 242 -1.75 -24.09 2.55
CA VAL A 242 -1.43 -22.66 2.75
C VAL A 242 -1.90 -21.83 1.55
N PHE A 243 -2.04 -20.53 1.73
CA PHE A 243 -2.36 -19.60 0.63
C PHE A 243 -1.12 -19.27 -0.21
N ALA A 244 -0.02 -18.96 0.47
CA ALA A 244 1.25 -18.63 -0.15
C ALA A 244 2.41 -18.88 0.82
N CYS A 245 3.63 -18.73 0.31
CA CYS A 245 4.82 -18.57 1.14
C CYS A 245 5.76 -17.57 0.48
N SER A 246 6.53 -16.87 1.29
CA SER A 246 7.59 -15.96 0.86
C SER A 246 8.97 -16.52 1.19
N TRP A 247 9.96 -16.16 0.35
CA TRP A 247 11.37 -16.46 0.61
C TRP A 247 12.19 -15.18 0.47
N GLN A 248 12.60 -14.66 1.63
CA GLN A 248 13.27 -13.37 1.79
C GLN A 248 14.58 -13.26 1.02
N ALA A 249 15.49 -14.22 1.16
CA ALA A 249 16.82 -14.21 0.56
C ALA A 249 16.82 -14.00 -0.97
N TYR A 250 15.67 -14.16 -1.62
CA TYR A 250 15.54 -14.02 -3.06
C TYR A 250 14.39 -13.12 -3.52
N GLY A 251 13.65 -12.49 -2.60
CA GLY A 251 12.46 -11.69 -2.93
C GLY A 251 11.43 -12.48 -3.72
N ARG A 252 11.05 -13.66 -3.24
CA ARG A 252 10.13 -14.57 -3.95
C ARG A 252 8.84 -14.77 -3.17
N ILE A 253 7.73 -14.91 -3.89
CA ILE A 253 6.45 -15.39 -3.35
C ILE A 253 6.01 -16.57 -4.21
N CYS A 254 5.69 -17.70 -3.58
CA CYS A 254 5.01 -18.80 -4.25
C CYS A 254 3.57 -18.89 -3.78
N LEU A 255 2.67 -19.23 -4.69
CA LEU A 255 1.23 -19.30 -4.46
C LEU A 255 0.80 -20.77 -4.47
N SER A 256 -0.15 -21.13 -3.61
CA SER A 256 -0.62 -22.51 -3.42
C SER A 256 -2.15 -22.61 -3.44
N GLY A 257 -2.68 -23.78 -3.07
CA GLY A 257 -4.10 -24.14 -3.22
C GLY A 257 -5.07 -23.11 -2.69
N GLY A 258 -4.86 -22.63 -1.46
CA GLY A 258 -5.74 -21.66 -0.82
C GLY A 258 -5.90 -20.37 -1.65
N PHE A 259 -4.81 -19.85 -2.21
CA PHE A 259 -4.85 -18.63 -3.03
C PHE A 259 -5.66 -18.84 -4.32
N TRP A 260 -5.44 -19.95 -5.02
CA TRP A 260 -6.12 -20.21 -6.29
C TRP A 260 -7.59 -20.57 -6.13
N GLN A 261 -7.94 -21.28 -5.06
CA GLN A 261 -9.32 -21.54 -4.67
C GLN A 261 -10.06 -20.22 -4.36
N ALA A 262 -9.45 -19.35 -3.54
CA ALA A 262 -10.00 -18.03 -3.25
C ALA A 262 -10.16 -17.17 -4.51
N TRP A 263 -9.15 -17.17 -5.39
CA TRP A 263 -9.23 -16.44 -6.66
C TRP A 263 -10.38 -16.95 -7.55
N ALA A 264 -10.55 -18.26 -7.67
CA ALA A 264 -11.59 -18.90 -8.46
C ALA A 264 -12.99 -18.63 -7.88
N ALA A 265 -13.11 -18.56 -6.55
CA ALA A 265 -14.34 -18.17 -5.85
C ALA A 265 -14.66 -16.66 -5.96
N GLY A 266 -13.78 -15.86 -6.57
CA GLY A 266 -13.95 -14.41 -6.66
C GLY A 266 -13.56 -13.66 -5.38
N ASP A 267 -12.92 -14.31 -4.42
CA ASP A 267 -12.48 -13.71 -3.17
C ASP A 267 -11.20 -12.86 -3.40
N ARG A 268 -11.44 -11.60 -3.78
CA ARG A 268 -10.39 -10.59 -3.99
C ARG A 268 -9.78 -10.11 -2.69
N ILE A 269 -10.48 -10.27 -1.56
CA ILE A 269 -9.99 -9.87 -0.24
C ILE A 269 -8.92 -10.85 0.20
N ALA A 270 -9.23 -12.15 0.22
CA ALA A 270 -8.27 -13.17 0.63
C ALA A 270 -7.00 -13.15 -0.24
N THR A 271 -7.13 -13.08 -1.56
CA THR A 271 -5.97 -13.05 -2.48
C THR A 271 -5.13 -11.78 -2.32
N GLY A 272 -5.74 -10.60 -2.16
CA GLY A 272 -5.01 -9.36 -1.86
C GLY A 272 -4.33 -9.40 -0.50
N SER A 273 -5.02 -9.90 0.52
CA SER A 273 -4.51 -10.00 1.89
C SER A 273 -3.33 -10.96 1.99
N THR A 274 -3.40 -12.10 1.29
CA THR A 274 -2.27 -13.02 1.18
C THR A 274 -1.02 -12.31 0.66
N LEU A 275 -1.13 -11.53 -0.43
CA LEU A 275 0.06 -10.86 -0.97
C LEU A 275 0.57 -9.72 -0.08
N LEU A 276 -0.31 -9.05 0.66
CA LEU A 276 0.07 -8.11 1.71
C LEU A 276 0.86 -8.81 2.82
N HIS A 277 0.36 -9.94 3.31
CA HIS A 277 0.98 -10.76 4.35
C HIS A 277 2.39 -11.20 3.93
N GLU A 278 2.51 -11.78 2.74
CA GLU A 278 3.78 -12.29 2.23
C GLU A 278 4.81 -11.19 1.96
N VAL A 279 4.40 -10.01 1.49
CA VAL A 279 5.37 -8.91 1.31
C VAL A 279 5.86 -8.35 2.64
N LEU A 280 5.03 -8.38 3.69
CA LEU A 280 5.46 -7.98 5.03
C LEU A 280 6.51 -8.95 5.57
N HIS A 281 6.39 -10.26 5.31
CA HIS A 281 7.47 -11.21 5.57
C HIS A 281 8.76 -10.84 4.83
N LEU A 282 8.68 -10.48 3.54
CA LEU A 282 9.85 -10.03 2.78
C LEU A 282 10.47 -8.76 3.36
N TYR A 283 9.67 -7.82 3.85
CA TYR A 283 10.14 -6.55 4.40
C TYR A 283 10.78 -6.70 5.79
N PHE A 284 10.20 -7.49 6.70
CA PHE A 284 10.69 -7.58 8.08
C PHE A 284 11.95 -8.43 8.28
N GLU A 285 12.39 -9.13 7.22
CA GLU A 285 13.59 -9.97 7.08
C GLU A 285 13.83 -11.01 8.19
N PHE A 286 13.83 -10.69 9.48
CA PHE A 286 14.01 -11.63 10.59
C PHE A 286 13.52 -11.05 11.93
N LEU A 287 12.35 -10.41 11.98
CA LEU A 287 11.67 -10.31 13.28
C LEU A 287 11.27 -11.73 13.68
N GLN A 288 12.20 -12.39 14.39
CA GLN A 288 11.96 -13.64 15.08
C GLN A 288 10.63 -13.48 15.80
N HIS A 289 9.79 -14.52 15.77
CA HIS A 289 8.50 -14.55 16.46
C HIS A 289 8.66 -14.46 18.01
N GLU A 290 9.81 -13.99 18.50
CA GLU A 290 10.02 -13.60 19.87
C GLU A 290 9.06 -12.45 20.18
N ARG A 291 8.07 -12.81 20.99
CA ARG A 291 6.80 -12.13 21.28
C ARG A 291 6.94 -10.79 22.00
N VAL A 292 8.06 -10.08 21.84
CA VAL A 292 8.41 -8.97 22.72
C VAL A 292 7.61 -7.71 22.38
N TRP A 293 7.10 -7.57 21.14
CA TRP A 293 6.34 -6.36 20.78
C TRP A 293 5.24 -6.55 19.70
N PRO A 294 4.00 -6.08 19.92
CA PRO A 294 2.88 -6.30 18.99
C PRO A 294 3.10 -5.77 17.57
N ILE A 295 3.85 -4.68 17.41
CA ILE A 295 4.12 -4.12 16.07
C ILE A 295 5.18 -4.91 15.28
N ALA A 296 5.66 -6.03 15.81
CA ALA A 296 6.48 -7.00 15.07
C ALA A 296 5.65 -8.15 14.48
N VAL A 297 4.34 -8.22 14.76
CA VAL A 297 3.46 -9.30 14.33
C VAL A 297 2.78 -8.92 13.02
N ILE A 298 3.10 -9.65 11.94
CA ILE A 298 2.61 -9.36 10.57
C ILE A 298 1.08 -9.41 10.49
N GLN A 299 0.45 -10.35 11.19
CA GLN A 299 -1.00 -10.49 11.27
C GLN A 299 -1.67 -9.22 11.81
N CYS A 300 -0.99 -8.44 12.65
CA CYS A 300 -1.55 -7.19 13.18
C CYS A 300 -1.52 -6.05 12.15
N TYR A 301 -0.53 -6.03 11.26
CA TYR A 301 -0.56 -5.14 10.09
C TYR A 301 -1.71 -5.50 9.16
N GLU A 302 -1.86 -6.79 8.84
CA GLU A 302 -2.93 -7.30 8.00
C GLU A 302 -4.31 -6.95 8.59
N GLN A 303 -4.54 -7.25 9.87
CA GLN A 303 -5.77 -6.92 10.58
C GLN A 303 -6.06 -5.41 10.54
N PHE A 304 -5.06 -4.56 10.82
CA PHE A 304 -5.24 -3.12 10.77
C PHE A 304 -5.63 -2.65 9.37
N VAL A 305 -4.90 -3.10 8.35
CA VAL A 305 -5.13 -2.71 6.95
C VAL A 305 -6.53 -3.14 6.49
N LEU A 306 -6.93 -4.38 6.77
CA LEU A 306 -8.26 -4.87 6.38
C LEU A 306 -9.37 -4.10 7.09
N ARG A 307 -9.31 -3.94 8.41
CA ARG A 307 -10.33 -3.21 9.18
C ARG A 307 -10.43 -1.75 8.76
N PHE A 308 -9.30 -1.07 8.56
CA PHE A 308 -9.27 0.31 8.11
C PHE A 308 -9.97 0.50 6.77
N ASN A 309 -9.83 -0.48 5.86
CA ASN A 309 -10.48 -0.46 4.57
C ASN A 309 -11.91 -1.06 4.58
N ASN A 310 -12.48 -1.28 5.77
CA ASN A 310 -13.78 -1.91 5.98
C ASN A 310 -13.91 -3.28 5.27
N LEU A 311 -12.81 -4.05 5.30
CA LEU A 311 -12.75 -5.40 4.75
C LEU A 311 -12.85 -6.43 5.89
N PRO A 312 -13.49 -7.59 5.64
CA PRO A 312 -13.54 -8.67 6.62
C PRO A 312 -12.14 -9.19 6.93
N VAL A 313 -11.92 -9.55 8.19
CA VAL A 313 -10.67 -10.17 8.68
C VAL A 313 -10.91 -11.67 8.83
N GLY A 314 -10.05 -12.49 8.22
CA GLY A 314 -10.09 -13.95 8.37
C GLY A 314 -9.89 -14.38 9.82
N GLY A 315 -10.54 -15.47 10.24
CA GLY A 315 -10.44 -15.98 11.61
C GLY A 315 -9.01 -16.39 12.00
N ASP A 316 -8.23 -16.87 11.02
CA ASP A 316 -6.81 -17.20 11.13
C ASP A 316 -5.92 -16.00 11.49
N VAL A 317 -6.27 -14.78 11.07
CA VAL A 317 -5.51 -13.56 11.40
C VAL A 317 -5.78 -13.09 12.83
N THR A 318 -7.01 -13.27 13.33
CA THR A 318 -7.44 -12.67 14.61
C THR A 318 -6.77 -13.25 15.86
N GLY A 319 -6.28 -14.49 15.81
CA GLY A 319 -5.71 -15.18 16.96
C GLY A 319 -4.29 -14.74 17.36
N PHE A 320 -3.58 -14.01 16.50
CA PHE A 320 -2.16 -13.70 16.69
C PHE A 320 -1.91 -12.32 17.33
N CYS A 321 -2.92 -11.45 17.32
CA CYS A 321 -2.81 -10.12 17.89
C CYS A 321 -3.29 -10.14 19.34
N SER A 322 -2.35 -10.02 20.27
CA SER A 322 -2.66 -9.94 21.70
C SER A 322 -3.41 -8.64 22.02
N ILE A 323 -4.74 -8.70 22.01
CA ILE A 323 -5.58 -7.60 22.49
C ILE A 323 -5.54 -7.64 24.02
N LYS A 324 -4.82 -6.69 24.63
CA LYS A 324 -4.98 -6.43 26.07
C LYS A 324 -6.36 -5.81 26.29
N ALA A 325 -7.05 -6.14 27.38
CA ALA A 325 -8.27 -5.43 27.75
C ALA A 325 -7.96 -3.93 27.95
N GLY A 326 -8.81 -3.04 27.41
CA GLY A 326 -8.64 -1.60 27.54
C GLY A 326 -9.23 -0.83 26.36
N ALA A 327 -8.84 0.44 26.22
CA ALA A 327 -9.07 1.26 25.05
C ALA A 327 -7.91 2.25 24.94
N CYS A 328 -7.67 2.77 23.74
CA CYS A 328 -6.72 3.87 23.59
C CYS A 328 -7.33 5.14 24.20
N ILE A 329 -6.83 5.56 25.37
CA ILE A 329 -7.34 6.76 26.05
C ILE A 329 -7.03 7.97 25.15
N PRO A 330 -7.99 8.87 24.91
CA PRO A 330 -7.73 10.09 24.18
C PRO A 330 -6.55 10.86 24.80
N ALA A 331 -5.52 11.17 23.99
CA ALA A 331 -4.39 11.99 24.41
C ALA A 331 -4.83 13.43 24.70
#